data_AF-M1CYV7-F1
#
_entry.id   AF-M1CYV7-F1
#
_cell.length_a   1.000
_cell.length_b   1.000
_cell.length_c   1.000
_cell.angle_alpha   90.00
_cell.angle_beta   90.00
_cell.angle_gamma   90.00
#
_symmetry.space_group_name_H-M   'P 1'
#
loop_
_entity.id
_entity.type
_entity.pdbx_description
1 polymer ?
#
loop_
_entity_poly.entity_id
_entity_poly.type
_entity_poly.pdbx_seq_one_letter_code
_entity_poly.pdbx_strand_id
1 'polypeptide(L)'
;MTIQKVARFFYDNGIPFNVARSKSFKEAIEAVGRYGPNLKPPSYHELRVPLLRKEVELTNEIINRHREEWVKYGTSIMADGWTDKKQRTLINFLVNSPHGTVFIESIDASSLVKTGEKLCELLDRYVERVGEQNVVQIVSDNGSNFVLAGKNLLL
;
A
#
# COMPACT_ATOMS: atom_id res chain seq x y z
N MET A 1 -28.57 24.68 -5.78
CA MET A 1 -28.32 24.45 -4.33
C MET A 1 -27.44 23.22 -4.05
N THR A 2 -27.64 22.06 -4.68
CA THR A 2 -26.84 20.84 -4.41
C THR A 2 -25.33 21.01 -4.65
N ILE A 3 -24.93 21.52 -5.82
CA ILE A 3 -23.51 21.69 -6.16
C ILE A 3 -22.81 22.70 -5.23
N GLN A 4 -23.51 23.75 -4.79
CA GLN A 4 -22.98 24.70 -3.80
C GLN A 4 -22.75 24.04 -2.43
N LYS A 5 -23.60 23.08 -2.02
CA LYS A 5 -23.37 22.31 -0.78
C LYS A 5 -22.14 21.41 -0.89
N VAL A 6 -21.93 20.79 -2.05
CA VAL A 6 -20.71 20.00 -2.32
C VAL A 6 -19.46 20.90 -2.29
N ALA A 7 -19.52 22.08 -2.91
CA ALA A 7 -18.41 23.04 -2.85
C ALA A 7 -18.11 23.50 -1.41
N ARG A 8 -19.15 23.80 -0.62
CA ARG A 8 -19.00 24.15 0.80
C ARG A 8 -18.35 23.02 1.60
N PHE A 9 -18.73 21.77 1.36
CA PHE A 9 -18.08 20.61 1.99
C PHE A 9 -16.57 20.56 1.72
N PHE A 10 -16.14 20.88 0.49
CA PHE A 10 -14.71 20.98 0.18
C PHE A 10 -14.01 22.10 0.96
N TYR A 11 -14.62 23.28 1.03
CA TYR A 11 -14.03 24.43 1.72
C TYR A 11 -13.95 24.20 3.23
N ASP A 12 -15.04 23.75 3.85
CA ASP A 12 -15.13 23.54 5.30
C ASP A 12 -14.14 22.48 5.81
N ASN A 13 -13.82 21.48 4.97
CA ASN A 13 -12.94 20.37 5.34
C ASN A 13 -11.54 20.47 4.70
N GLY A 14 -11.23 21.56 4.01
CA GLY A 14 -9.93 21.75 3.35
C GLY A 14 -9.61 20.67 2.31
N ILE A 15 -10.62 20.14 1.61
CA ILE A 15 -10.43 19.07 0.62
C ILE A 15 -9.81 19.67 -0.65
N PRO A 16 -8.66 19.13 -1.11
CA PRO A 16 -8.05 19.58 -2.36
C PRO A 16 -8.98 19.46 -3.58
N PHE A 17 -9.04 20.49 -4.44
CA PHE A 17 -9.96 20.52 -5.58
C PHE A 17 -9.67 19.46 -6.66
N ASN A 18 -8.47 18.88 -6.68
CA ASN A 18 -8.15 17.75 -7.56
C ASN A 18 -9.00 16.50 -7.23
N VAL A 19 -9.54 16.36 -6.01
CA VAL A 19 -10.47 15.27 -5.65
C VAL A 19 -11.70 15.29 -6.55
N ALA A 20 -12.18 16.45 -6.98
CA ALA A 20 -13.33 16.53 -7.90
C ALA A 20 -13.05 15.89 -9.29
N ARG A 21 -11.78 15.67 -9.64
CA ARG A 21 -11.36 15.00 -10.88
C ARG A 21 -11.24 13.49 -10.71
N SER A 22 -11.18 12.98 -9.47
CA SER A 22 -10.96 11.55 -9.23
C SER A 22 -12.16 10.73 -9.72
N LYS A 23 -11.87 9.51 -10.18
CA LYS A 23 -12.90 8.55 -10.59
C LYS A 23 -13.82 8.21 -9.41
N SER A 24 -13.23 7.93 -8.24
CA SER A 24 -13.95 7.59 -7.01
C SER A 24 -14.92 8.68 -6.55
N PHE A 25 -14.57 9.97 -6.70
CA PHE A 25 -15.48 11.05 -6.36
C PHE A 25 -16.70 11.09 -7.30
N LYS A 26 -16.48 10.93 -8.60
CA LYS A 26 -17.57 10.88 -9.59
C LYS A 26 -18.50 9.69 -9.33
N GLU A 27 -17.93 8.52 -9.06
CA GLU A 27 -18.67 7.31 -8.70
C GLU A 27 -19.47 7.49 -7.40
N ALA A 28 -18.90 8.14 -6.38
CA ALA A 28 -19.60 8.44 -5.14
C ALA A 28 -20.81 9.37 -5.37
N ILE A 29 -20.65 10.44 -6.16
CA ILE A 29 -21.75 11.36 -6.49
C ILE A 29 -22.85 10.64 -7.28
N GLU A 30 -22.47 9.80 -8.24
CA GLU A 30 -23.41 8.99 -9.01
C GLU A 30 -24.17 7.99 -8.13
N ALA A 31 -23.48 7.29 -7.23
CA ALA A 31 -24.08 6.36 -6.27
C ALA A 31 -25.09 7.06 -5.35
N VAL A 32 -24.74 8.25 -4.84
CA VAL A 32 -25.66 9.09 -4.05
C VAL A 32 -26.88 9.48 -4.87
N GLY A 33 -26.70 9.91 -6.12
CA GLY A 33 -27.77 10.29 -7.02
C GLY A 33 -28.72 9.14 -7.36
N ARG A 34 -28.17 7.93 -7.57
CA ARG A 34 -28.94 6.71 -7.83
C ARG A 34 -29.72 6.22 -6.61
N TYR A 35 -29.16 6.35 -5.42
CA TYR A 35 -29.87 5.99 -4.18
C TYR A 35 -31.10 6.87 -3.97
N GLY A 36 -30.98 8.16 -4.27
CA GLY A 36 -32.08 9.13 -4.18
C GLY A 36 -32.25 9.73 -2.77
N PRO A 37 -33.41 10.33 -2.49
CA PRO A 37 -33.66 10.97 -1.21
C PRO A 37 -33.61 9.95 -0.06
N ASN A 38 -33.17 10.41 1.12
CA ASN A 38 -33.04 9.63 2.36
C ASN A 38 -31.81 8.71 2.46
N LEU A 39 -30.80 8.86 1.59
CA LEU A 39 -29.49 8.27 1.86
C LEU A 39 -28.97 8.80 3.21
N LYS A 40 -28.71 7.89 4.14
CA LYS A 40 -27.98 8.21 5.35
C LYS A 40 -26.49 8.17 5.03
N PRO A 41 -25.74 9.28 5.22
CA PRO A 41 -24.30 9.24 5.04
C PRO A 41 -23.68 8.27 6.06
N PRO A 42 -22.55 7.62 5.73
CA PRO A 42 -21.88 6.75 6.67
C PRO A 42 -21.39 7.55 7.89
N SER A 43 -21.52 6.96 9.07
CA SER A 43 -21.00 7.53 10.30
C SER A 43 -19.47 7.50 10.35
N TYR A 44 -18.88 8.30 11.25
CA TYR A 44 -17.44 8.29 11.52
C TYR A 44 -16.92 6.88 11.87
N HIS A 45 -17.67 6.13 12.68
CA HIS A 45 -17.29 4.79 13.06
C HIS A 45 -17.35 3.83 11.86
N GLU A 46 -18.41 3.92 11.04
CA GLU A 46 -18.54 3.09 9.84
C GLU A 46 -17.40 3.30 8.86
N LEU A 47 -17.01 4.56 8.62
CA LEU A 47 -15.88 4.88 7.75
C LEU A 47 -14.56 4.33 8.29
N ARG A 48 -14.24 4.55 9.58
CA ARG A 48 -12.91 4.20 10.10
C ARG A 48 -12.73 2.70 10.38
N VAL A 49 -13.81 1.94 10.55
CA VAL A 49 -13.73 0.51 10.94
C VAL A 49 -14.35 -0.44 9.90
N PRO A 50 -15.68 -0.66 9.83
CA PRO A 50 -16.23 -1.72 8.99
C PRO A 50 -16.06 -1.46 7.49
N LEU A 51 -16.21 -0.22 7.01
CA LEU A 51 -16.03 0.08 5.59
C LEU A 51 -14.54 -0.02 5.19
N LEU A 52 -13.64 0.50 6.03
CA LEU A 52 -12.20 0.35 5.81
C LEU A 52 -11.78 -1.14 5.78
N ARG A 53 -12.31 -1.97 6.68
CA ARG A 53 -12.04 -3.42 6.67
C ARG A 53 -12.48 -4.09 5.36
N LYS A 54 -13.66 -3.73 4.84
CA LYS A 54 -14.14 -4.24 3.55
C LYS A 54 -13.23 -3.84 2.39
N GLU A 55 -12.74 -2.59 2.36
CA GLU A 55 -11.79 -2.15 1.33
C GLU A 55 -10.44 -2.89 1.45
N VAL A 56 -10.00 -3.21 2.67
CA VAL A 56 -8.79 -4.03 2.90
C VAL A 56 -9.02 -5.46 2.42
N GLU A 57 -10.16 -6.06 2.69
CA GLU A 57 -10.54 -7.39 2.20
C GLU A 57 -10.54 -7.42 0.66
N LEU A 58 -11.20 -6.46 0.01
CA LEU A 58 -11.22 -6.35 -1.45
C LEU A 58 -9.80 -6.16 -2.02
N THR A 59 -8.96 -5.36 -1.37
CA THR A 59 -7.56 -5.17 -1.77
C THR A 59 -6.78 -6.48 -1.66
N ASN A 60 -7.00 -7.26 -0.60
CA ASN A 60 -6.37 -8.57 -0.42
C ASN A 60 -6.82 -9.58 -1.49
N GLU A 61 -8.09 -9.57 -1.89
CA GLU A 61 -8.58 -10.39 -3.00
C GLU A 61 -7.89 -10.03 -4.32
N ILE A 62 -7.67 -8.74 -4.58
CA ILE A 62 -6.89 -8.28 -5.73
C ILE A 62 -5.46 -8.82 -5.66
N ILE A 63 -4.79 -8.65 -4.51
CA ILE A 63 -3.41 -9.12 -4.30
C ILE A 63 -3.29 -10.63 -4.45
N ASN A 64 -4.27 -11.41 -3.98
CA ASN A 64 -4.27 -12.87 -4.10
C ASN A 64 -4.20 -13.33 -5.56
N ARG A 65 -4.85 -12.63 -6.49
CA ARG A 65 -4.73 -12.92 -7.93
C ARG A 65 -3.31 -12.70 -8.47
N HIS A 66 -2.57 -11.75 -7.90
CA HIS A 66 -1.14 -11.60 -8.23
C HIS A 66 -0.32 -12.76 -7.66
N ARG A 67 -0.65 -13.28 -6.47
CA ARG A 67 0.08 -14.39 -5.84
C ARG A 67 0.05 -15.68 -6.65
N GLU A 68 -1.06 -15.96 -7.34
CA GLU A 68 -1.18 -17.12 -8.24
C GLU A 68 -0.16 -17.05 -9.38
N GLU A 69 0.12 -15.86 -9.90
CA GLU A 69 1.10 -15.63 -10.97
C GLU A 69 2.54 -15.75 -10.47
N TRP A 70 2.81 -15.44 -9.19
CA TRP A 70 4.13 -15.60 -8.58
C TRP A 70 4.58 -17.07 -8.60
N VAL A 71 3.65 -18.01 -8.39
CA VAL A 71 3.94 -19.44 -8.43
C VAL A 71 4.31 -19.90 -9.85
N LYS A 72 3.73 -19.26 -10.87
CA LYS A 72 3.90 -19.66 -12.27
C LYS A 72 5.17 -19.10 -12.91
N TYR A 73 5.48 -17.83 -12.64
CA TYR A 73 6.55 -17.10 -13.32
C TYR A 73 7.67 -16.65 -12.39
N GLY A 74 7.49 -16.82 -11.08
CA GLY A 74 8.29 -16.16 -10.08
C GLY A 74 7.96 -14.67 -9.97
N THR A 75 8.58 -14.02 -8.99
CA THR A 75 8.38 -12.60 -8.71
C THR A 75 9.63 -11.95 -8.13
N SER A 76 9.78 -10.65 -8.37
CA SER A 76 10.83 -9.83 -7.75
C SER A 76 10.30 -9.15 -6.50
N ILE A 77 11.01 -9.24 -5.37
CA ILE A 77 10.75 -8.43 -4.19
C ILE A 77 11.47 -7.11 -4.36
N MET A 78 10.80 -5.99 -4.09
CA MET A 78 11.40 -4.66 -4.15
C MET A 78 11.29 -3.99 -2.78
N ALA A 79 12.42 -3.53 -2.26
CA ALA A 79 12.49 -2.84 -0.98
C ALA A 79 13.06 -1.43 -1.18
N ASP A 80 12.27 -0.41 -0.85
CA ASP A 80 12.67 1.00 -0.98
C ASP A 80 12.65 1.68 0.38
N GLY A 81 13.83 2.04 0.88
CA GLY A 81 14.01 2.69 2.16
C GLY A 81 14.11 4.20 2.01
N TRP A 82 13.36 4.94 2.81
CA TRP A 82 13.54 6.39 2.91
C TRP A 82 13.55 6.85 4.36
N THR A 83 14.40 7.83 4.66
CA THR A 83 14.49 8.44 5.99
C THR A 83 14.09 9.89 5.93
N ASP A 84 13.16 10.29 6.79
CA ASP A 84 12.70 11.68 6.86
C ASP A 84 13.66 12.58 7.63
N LYS A 85 13.42 13.90 7.62
CA LYS A 85 14.24 14.88 8.34
C LYS A 85 14.23 14.69 9.87
N LYS A 86 13.29 13.91 10.41
CA LYS A 86 13.16 13.57 11.83
C LYS A 86 13.82 12.24 12.17
N GLN A 87 14.63 11.68 11.26
CA GLN A 87 15.29 10.38 11.43
C GLN A 87 14.32 9.22 11.59
N ARG A 88 13.11 9.33 11.02
CA ARG A 88 12.19 8.20 10.90
C ARG A 88 12.47 7.50 9.60
N THR A 89 12.74 6.20 9.66
CA THR A 89 12.99 5.38 8.47
C THR A 89 11.77 4.54 8.18
N LEU A 90 11.26 4.62 6.96
CA LEU A 90 10.24 3.73 6.45
C LEU A 90 10.83 2.88 5.33
N ILE A 91 10.44 1.61 5.27
CA ILE A 91 10.78 0.72 4.17
C ILE A 91 9.47 0.27 3.51
N ASN A 92 9.34 0.52 2.21
CA ASN A 92 8.23 0.05 1.40
C ASN A 92 8.60 -1.27 0.74
N PHE A 93 7.75 -2.27 0.91
CA PHE A 93 7.86 -3.56 0.24
C PHE A 93 6.83 -3.67 -0.88
N LEU A 94 7.34 -3.93 -2.07
CA LEU A 94 6.54 -4.19 -3.26
C LEU A 94 6.94 -5.53 -3.85
N VAL A 95 6.03 -6.11 -4.61
CA VAL A 95 6.28 -7.35 -5.34
C VAL A 95 5.92 -7.13 -6.81
N ASN A 96 6.84 -7.42 -7.71
CA ASN A 96 6.66 -7.23 -9.15
C ASN A 96 6.73 -8.57 -9.90
N SER A 97 5.70 -8.80 -10.71
CA SER A 97 5.53 -9.96 -11.59
C SER A 97 5.08 -9.48 -12.98
N PRO A 98 5.03 -10.35 -14.01
CA PRO A 98 4.47 -9.99 -15.32
C PRO A 98 3.03 -9.46 -15.26
N HIS A 99 2.26 -9.84 -14.25
CA HIS A 99 0.90 -9.33 -14.02
C HIS A 99 0.88 -7.88 -13.52
N GLY A 100 1.98 -7.41 -12.92
CA GLY A 100 2.15 -6.06 -12.42
C GLY A 100 2.82 -5.99 -11.06
N THR A 101 2.96 -4.76 -10.56
CA THR A 101 3.51 -4.45 -9.23
C THR A 101 2.39 -4.29 -8.21
N VAL A 102 2.52 -4.95 -7.07
CA VAL A 102 1.66 -4.73 -5.91
C VAL A 102 2.46 -4.16 -4.74
N PHE A 103 1.86 -3.21 -4.04
CA PHE A 103 2.34 -2.80 -2.72
C PHE A 103 1.91 -3.85 -1.70
N ILE A 104 2.87 -4.35 -0.92
CA ILE A 104 2.60 -5.34 0.12
C ILE A 104 2.39 -4.63 1.45
N GLU A 105 3.33 -3.79 1.84
CA GLU A 105 3.36 -3.17 3.16
C GLU A 105 4.43 -2.06 3.23
N SER A 106 4.27 -1.15 4.20
CA SER A 106 5.29 -0.19 4.59
C SER A 106 5.56 -0.38 6.08
N ILE A 107 6.83 -0.49 6.45
CA ILE A 107 7.25 -0.77 7.82
C ILE A 107 8.00 0.44 8.38
N ASP A 108 7.67 0.82 9.61
CA ASP A 108 8.51 1.72 10.41
C ASP A 108 9.77 0.98 10.86
N ALA A 109 10.87 1.30 10.21
CA ALA A 109 12.18 0.71 10.42
C ALA A 109 13.11 1.64 11.19
N SER A 110 12.61 2.72 11.81
CA SER A 110 13.41 3.68 12.59
C SER A 110 14.24 3.01 13.70
N SER A 111 13.76 1.89 14.25
CA SER A 111 14.44 1.07 15.26
C SER A 111 15.27 -0.09 14.67
N LEU A 112 15.09 -0.40 13.39
CA LEU A 112 15.64 -1.56 12.68
C LEU A 112 16.85 -1.19 11.81
N VAL A 113 16.85 -0.04 11.14
CA VAL A 113 17.84 0.36 10.11
C VAL A 113 19.22 0.70 10.69
N LYS A 114 19.45 0.52 12.00
CA LYS A 114 20.78 0.75 12.59
C LYS A 114 21.80 -0.36 12.29
N THR A 115 21.36 -1.51 11.78
CA THR A 115 22.24 -2.67 11.52
C THR A 115 21.79 -3.42 10.25
N GLY A 116 22.72 -3.83 9.39
CA GLY A 116 22.41 -4.65 8.21
C GLY A 116 21.80 -6.02 8.54
N GLU A 117 22.08 -6.59 9.72
CA GLU A 117 21.52 -7.86 10.20
C GLU A 117 19.99 -7.82 10.32
N LYS A 118 19.44 -6.83 11.02
CA LYS A 118 17.98 -6.65 11.15
C LYS A 118 17.28 -6.42 9.82
N LEU A 119 17.97 -5.81 8.87
CA LEU A 119 17.44 -5.61 7.52
C LEU A 119 17.46 -6.93 6.72
N CYS A 120 18.48 -7.77 6.93
CA CYS A 120 18.53 -9.13 6.41
C CYS A 120 17.34 -9.95 6.93
N GLU A 121 17.12 -10.01 8.24
CA GLU A 121 15.97 -10.69 8.86
C GLU A 121 14.62 -10.16 8.34
N LEU A 122 14.56 -8.86 8.02
CA LEU A 122 13.37 -8.27 7.43
C LEU A 122 13.16 -8.77 6.01
N LEU A 123 14.21 -8.78 5.17
CA LEU A 123 14.15 -9.31 3.82
C LEU A 123 13.81 -10.81 3.81
N ASP A 124 14.43 -11.61 4.68
CA ASP A 124 14.14 -13.05 4.84
C ASP A 124 12.65 -13.28 5.12
N ARG A 125 12.04 -12.51 6.03
CA ARG A 125 10.59 -12.61 6.30
C ARG A 125 9.73 -12.33 5.07
N TYR A 126 10.15 -11.42 4.19
CA TYR A 126 9.42 -11.17 2.94
C TYR A 126 9.63 -12.26 1.90
N VAL A 127 10.82 -12.86 1.85
CA VAL A 127 11.11 -14.04 1.04
C VAL A 127 10.21 -15.19 1.49
N GLU A 128 10.16 -15.50 2.78
CA GLU A 128 9.28 -16.53 3.35
C GLU A 128 7.81 -16.25 3.04
N ARG A 129 7.36 -14.99 3.17
CA ARG A 129 5.98 -14.59 2.89
C ARG A 129 5.60 -14.75 1.41
N VAL A 130 6.54 -14.57 0.50
CA VAL A 130 6.35 -14.80 -0.95
C VAL A 130 6.51 -16.28 -1.30
N GLY A 131 7.28 -17.03 -0.51
CA GLY A 131 7.76 -18.37 -0.79
C GLY A 131 9.07 -18.30 -1.57
N GLU A 132 10.15 -18.80 -0.98
CA GLU A 132 11.52 -18.78 -1.53
C GLU A 132 11.57 -19.29 -2.97
N GLN A 133 10.86 -20.37 -3.28
CA GLN A 133 10.76 -20.96 -4.62
C GLN A 133 10.11 -20.05 -5.67
N ASN A 134 9.38 -19.02 -5.22
CA ASN A 134 8.73 -18.05 -6.09
C ASN A 134 9.57 -16.76 -6.24
N VAL A 135 10.65 -16.59 -5.47
CA VAL A 135 11.48 -15.37 -5.52
C VAL A 135 12.54 -15.52 -6.62
N VAL A 136 12.50 -14.64 -7.61
CA VAL A 136 13.50 -14.58 -8.68
C VAL A 136 14.69 -13.72 -8.28
N GLN A 137 14.42 -12.60 -7.60
CA GLN A 137 15.43 -11.64 -7.16
C GLN A 137 14.85 -10.69 -6.12
N ILE A 138 15.76 -10.01 -5.43
CA ILE A 138 15.45 -8.89 -4.56
C ILE A 138 16.12 -7.65 -5.12
N VAL A 139 15.35 -6.58 -5.27
CA VAL A 139 15.80 -5.28 -5.74
C VAL A 139 15.67 -4.29 -4.60
N SER A 140 16.79 -3.68 -4.21
CA SER A 140 16.81 -2.66 -3.16
C SER A 140 17.50 -1.38 -3.63
N ASP A 141 17.37 -0.33 -2.83
CA ASP A 141 18.25 0.83 -2.98
C ASP A 141 19.73 0.49 -2.67
N ASN A 142 20.61 1.43 -2.97
CA ASN A 142 22.07 1.29 -2.82
C ASN A 142 22.59 1.68 -1.43
N GLY A 143 21.70 1.87 -0.45
CA GLY A 143 22.06 2.18 0.92
C GLY A 143 22.98 1.11 1.50
N SER A 144 23.99 1.53 2.27
CA SER A 144 25.02 0.62 2.82
C SER A 144 24.43 -0.56 3.62
N ASN A 145 23.32 -0.32 4.34
CA ASN A 145 22.61 -1.34 5.08
C ASN A 145 21.96 -2.39 4.16
N PHE A 146 21.35 -1.96 3.04
CA PHE A 146 20.76 -2.87 2.06
C PHE A 146 21.82 -3.69 1.35
N VAL A 147 22.95 -3.06 0.99
CA VAL A 147 24.10 -3.78 0.40
C VAL A 147 24.65 -4.83 1.35
N LEU A 148 24.75 -4.53 2.65
CA LEU A 148 25.18 -5.50 3.65
C LEU A 148 24.16 -6.64 3.83
N ALA A 149 22.88 -6.29 3.94
CA ALA A 149 21.80 -7.27 4.05
C ALA A 149 21.76 -8.22 2.85
N GLY A 150 21.86 -7.70 1.62
CA GLY A 150 21.88 -8.51 0.41
C GLY A 150 23.09 -9.45 0.28
N LYS A 151 24.22 -9.14 0.93
CA LYS A 151 25.37 -10.06 1.01
C LYS A 151 25.19 -11.17 2.04
N ASN A 152 24.40 -10.91 3.08
CA ASN A 152 24.17 -11.84 4.16
C ASN A 152 22.93 -12.71 3.93
N LEU A 153 22.07 -12.31 3.00
CA LEU A 153 20.87 -13.04 2.63
C LEU A 153 21.24 -14.34 1.92
N LEU A 154 20.71 -15.46 2.42
CA LEU A 154 20.84 -16.76 1.80
C LEU A 154 19.51 -17.07 1.12
N LEU A 155 19.50 -17.02 -0.21
CA LEU A 155 18.40 -17.40 -1.09
C LEU A 155 18.71 -18.71 -1.81
#